data_AF-A0A3N5VZE1-F1
#
_entry.id   AF-A0A3N5VZE1-F1
#
_cell.length_a   1.000
_cell.length_b   1.000
_cell.length_c   1.000
_cell.angle_alpha   90.00
_cell.angle_beta   90.00
_cell.angle_gamma   90.00
#
_symmetry.space_group_name_H-M   'P 1'
#
loop_
_entity.id
_entity.type
_entity.pdbx_description
1 polymer ?
#
loop_
_entity_poly.entity_id
_entity_poly.type
_entity_poly.pdbx_seq_one_letter_code
_entity_poly.pdbx_strand_id
1 'polypeptide(L)'
;AIIDGANHFQILWNVFLPISLPALATLTLFSAVGHWNAWFDGAIYMTRAEHYPLQTFLRTVVVQLDITRLGINPRDLAQLSNRSLKAAQIFVTILPILIVYPILQRYFISGLKLGAVKG
;
A
#
# COMPACT_ATOMS: atom_id res chain seq x y z
N ALA A 1 -29.00 1.75 22.60
CA ALA A 1 -27.68 1.36 23.15
C ALA A 1 -27.51 1.75 24.61
N ILE A 2 -27.44 3.05 24.95
CA ILE A 2 -27.28 3.49 26.36
C ILE A 2 -28.56 3.23 27.17
N ILE A 3 -29.73 3.47 26.57
CA ILE A 3 -31.04 3.16 27.17
C ILE A 3 -31.25 1.64 27.33
N ASP A 4 -30.55 0.82 26.52
CA ASP A 4 -30.61 -0.65 26.57
C ASP A 4 -29.57 -1.27 27.54
N GLY A 5 -28.85 -0.43 28.31
CA GLY A 5 -27.89 -0.90 29.33
C GLY A 5 -26.53 -1.36 28.80
N ALA A 6 -26.19 -1.09 27.53
CA ALA A 6 -24.89 -1.50 26.96
C ALA A 6 -23.73 -0.68 27.54
N ASN A 7 -22.64 -1.36 27.94
CA ASN A 7 -21.39 -0.73 28.38
C ASN A 7 -20.70 -0.03 27.19
N HIS A 8 -19.93 1.03 27.43
CA HIS A 8 -19.21 1.82 26.43
C HIS A 8 -18.38 0.97 25.44
N PHE A 9 -17.68 -0.06 25.94
CA PHE A 9 -16.95 -1.00 25.07
C PHE A 9 -17.88 -1.83 24.17
N GLN A 10 -19.05 -2.24 24.66
CA GLN A 10 -20.05 -2.93 23.85
C GLN A 10 -20.63 -2.01 22.78
N ILE A 11 -20.88 -0.74 23.10
CA ILE A 11 -21.35 0.25 22.14
C ILE A 11 -20.29 0.48 21.04
N LEU A 12 -19.01 0.59 21.42
CA LEU A 12 -17.91 0.74 20.47
C LEU A 12 -17.88 -0.41 19.46
N TRP A 13 -17.82 -1.66 19.94
CA TRP A 13 -17.68 -2.83 19.07
C TRP A 13 -18.95 -3.19 18.30
N ASN A 14 -20.12 -3.08 18.93
CA ASN A 14 -21.38 -3.56 18.35
C ASN A 14 -22.13 -2.51 17.54
N VAL A 15 -21.86 -1.21 17.75
CA VAL A 15 -22.58 -0.12 17.08
C VAL A 15 -21.62 0.72 16.26
N PHE A 16 -20.61 1.33 16.87
CA PHE A 16 -19.73 2.26 16.16
C PHE A 16 -18.83 1.56 15.14
N LEU A 17 -18.25 0.41 15.47
CA LEU A 17 -17.36 -0.34 14.58
C LEU A 17 -18.05 -0.77 13.27
N PRO A 18 -19.22 -1.46 13.28
CA PRO A 18 -19.87 -1.88 12.04
C PRO A 18 -20.34 -0.70 11.17
N ILE A 19 -20.79 0.40 11.79
CA ILE A 19 -21.22 1.60 11.06
C ILE A 19 -20.02 2.31 10.42
N SER A 20 -18.86 2.31 11.09
CA SER A 20 -17.63 2.93 10.59
C SER A 20 -16.81 2.04 9.66
N LEU A 21 -17.19 0.77 9.44
CA LEU A 21 -16.50 -0.16 8.54
C LEU A 21 -16.17 0.43 7.16
N PRO A 22 -17.06 1.17 6.47
CA PRO A 22 -16.73 1.77 5.17
C PRO A 22 -15.63 2.83 5.27
N ALA A 23 -15.65 3.67 6.33
CA ALA A 23 -14.65 4.70 6.55
C ALA A 23 -13.30 4.12 7.01
N LEU A 24 -13.33 3.08 7.85
CA LEU A 24 -12.13 2.36 8.25
C LEU A 24 -11.49 1.63 7.07
N ALA A 25 -12.31 1.07 6.16
CA ALA A 25 -11.82 0.43 4.95
C ALA A 25 -11.10 1.42 4.02
N THR A 26 -11.65 2.62 3.81
CA THR A 26 -10.99 3.65 2.99
C THR A 26 -9.71 4.17 3.65
N LEU A 27 -9.72 4.42 4.96
CA LEU A 27 -8.53 4.87 5.69
C LEU A 27 -7.41 3.82 5.68
N THR A 28 -7.76 2.56 5.92
CA THR A 28 -6.80 1.45 5.89
C THR A 28 -6.24 1.25 4.49
N LEU A 29 -7.08 1.32 3.45
CA LEU A 29 -6.64 1.31 2.06
C LEU A 29 -5.58 2.39 1.82
N PHE A 30 -5.93 3.66 2.04
CA PHE A 30 -5.05 4.76 1.66
C PHE A 30 -3.76 4.75 2.48
N SER A 31 -3.84 4.35 3.76
CA SER A 31 -2.66 4.17 4.60
C SER A 31 -1.77 3.04 4.07
N ALA A 32 -2.33 1.88 3.74
CA ALA A 32 -1.57 0.74 3.21
C ALA A 32 -0.93 1.06 1.86
N VAL A 33 -1.66 1.71 0.94
CA VAL A 33 -1.13 2.16 -0.34
C VAL A 33 -0.04 3.22 -0.14
N GLY A 34 -0.24 4.16 0.79
CA GLY A 34 0.74 5.18 1.14
C GLY A 34 2.05 4.57 1.65
N HIS A 35 1.97 3.70 2.65
CA HIS A 35 3.14 3.00 3.19
C HIS A 35 3.79 2.08 2.15
N TRP A 36 3.00 1.41 1.31
CA TRP A 36 3.58 0.60 0.23
C TRP A 36 4.32 1.42 -0.81
N ASN A 37 3.96 2.69 -1.02
CA ASN A 37 4.62 3.59 -1.97
C ASN A 37 5.69 4.49 -1.30
N ALA A 38 5.90 4.36 0.01
CA ALA A 38 6.83 5.19 0.77
C ALA A 38 8.30 4.79 0.50
N TRP A 39 8.87 5.36 -0.56
CA TRP A 39 10.27 5.17 -0.92
C TRP A 39 11.22 6.16 -0.23
N PHE A 40 10.71 7.33 0.17
CA PHE A 40 11.54 8.43 0.69
C PHE A 40 11.90 8.23 2.16
N ASP A 41 10.96 7.71 2.96
CA ASP A 41 11.17 7.45 4.39
C ASP A 41 12.33 6.49 4.60
N GLY A 42 12.38 5.38 3.85
CA GLY A 42 13.50 4.44 3.91
C GLY A 42 14.82 5.07 3.47
N ALA A 43 14.81 5.97 2.50
CA ALA A 43 16.02 6.64 2.02
C ALA A 43 16.62 7.60 3.05
N ILE A 44 15.78 8.20 3.91
CA ILE A 44 16.24 9.12 4.97
C ILE A 44 16.59 8.37 6.25
N TYR A 45 15.73 7.44 6.69
CA TYR A 45 15.80 6.87 8.03
C TYR A 45 16.66 5.60 8.11
N MET A 46 16.86 4.86 7.02
CA MET A 46 17.70 3.66 7.06
C MET A 46 19.15 3.99 6.71
N THR A 47 20.06 3.55 7.58
CA THR A 47 21.51 3.75 7.40
C THR A 47 22.18 2.61 6.62
N ARG A 48 21.57 1.41 6.60
CA ARG A 48 22.11 0.22 5.94
C ARG A 48 21.16 -0.27 4.85
N ALA A 49 21.71 -0.55 3.66
CA ALA A 49 20.95 -1.00 2.50
C ALA A 49 20.17 -2.31 2.74
N GLU A 50 20.66 -3.18 3.61
CA GLU A 50 19.98 -4.43 4.02
C GLU A 50 18.61 -4.20 4.68
N HIS A 51 18.38 -3.01 5.24
CA HIS A 51 17.13 -2.64 5.90
C HIS A 51 16.22 -1.81 4.99
N TYR A 52 16.60 -1.59 3.74
CA TYR A 52 15.82 -0.75 2.84
C TYR A 52 14.47 -1.41 2.53
N PRO A 53 13.37 -0.68 2.71
CA PRO A 53 12.08 -1.10 2.19
C PRO A 53 12.18 -1.30 0.68
N LEU A 54 11.41 -2.25 0.15
CA LEU A 54 11.46 -2.65 -1.26
C LEU A 54 11.38 -1.45 -2.22
N GLN A 55 10.48 -0.49 -1.96
CA GLN A 55 10.38 0.71 -2.81
C GLN A 55 11.62 1.60 -2.76
N THR A 56 12.22 1.75 -1.58
CA THR A 56 13.45 2.53 -1.40
C THR A 56 14.57 1.88 -2.19
N PHE A 57 14.75 0.56 -2.03
CA PHE A 57 15.75 -0.20 -2.76
C PHE A 57 15.58 -0.07 -4.27
N LEU A 58 14.37 -0.34 -4.79
CA LEU A 58 14.08 -0.20 -6.21
C LEU A 58 14.35 1.21 -6.73
N ARG A 59 13.96 2.25 -5.96
CA ARG A 59 14.23 3.64 -6.32
C ARG A 59 15.72 3.94 -6.36
N THR A 60 16.49 3.47 -5.38
CA THR A 60 17.95 3.67 -5.35
C THR A 60 18.62 2.97 -6.53
N VAL A 61 18.24 1.74 -6.87
CA VAL A 61 18.83 1.02 -8.02
C VAL A 61 18.45 1.65 -9.37
N VAL A 62 17.22 2.18 -9.50
CA VAL A 62 16.75 2.81 -10.75
C VAL A 62 17.29 4.23 -10.93
N VAL A 63 17.48 4.99 -9.85
CA VAL A 63 17.94 6.41 -9.89
C VAL A 63 19.46 6.53 -9.75
N GLN A 64 20.10 5.70 -8.92
CA GLN A 64 21.57 5.65 -8.74
C GLN A 64 22.16 4.49 -9.56
N LEU A 65 22.10 4.59 -10.89
CA LEU A 65 22.98 3.80 -11.75
C LEU A 65 24.45 4.28 -11.64
N ASP A 66 25.01 4.31 -10.43
CA ASP A 66 26.45 4.26 -10.17
C ASP A 66 26.79 2.81 -9.81
N ILE A 67 26.70 1.98 -10.85
CA ILE A 67 26.91 0.53 -10.89
C ILE A 67 28.24 0.10 -10.23
N THR A 68 29.17 1.04 -10.08
CA THR A 68 30.52 0.88 -9.53
C THR A 68 30.54 0.61 -8.02
N ARG A 69 29.51 1.01 -7.25
CA ARG A 69 29.54 0.89 -5.77
C ARG A 69 29.06 -0.46 -5.22
N LEU A 70 28.41 -1.29 -6.04
CA LEU A 70 27.81 -2.54 -5.60
C LEU A 70 28.73 -3.77 -5.75
N GLY A 71 29.94 -3.62 -6.30
CA GLY A 71 30.90 -4.73 -6.45
C GLY A 71 30.46 -5.83 -7.43
N ILE A 72 29.37 -5.60 -8.18
CA ILE A 72 28.82 -6.52 -9.19
C ILE A 72 29.32 -6.08 -10.56
N ASN A 73 29.71 -7.04 -11.41
CA ASN A 73 30.23 -6.77 -12.74
C ASN A 73 29.28 -5.88 -13.57
N PRO A 74 29.74 -4.70 -14.05
CA PRO A 74 28.89 -3.73 -14.75
C PRO A 74 28.24 -4.26 -16.03
N ARG A 75 28.87 -5.25 -16.69
CA ARG A 75 28.41 -5.84 -17.95
C ARG A 75 27.18 -6.74 -17.77
N ASP A 76 27.13 -7.52 -16.70
CA ASP A 76 26.00 -8.41 -16.40
C ASP A 76 24.78 -7.61 -15.92
N LEU A 77 25.03 -6.50 -15.21
CA LEU A 77 23.98 -5.58 -14.79
C LEU A 77 23.43 -4.76 -15.94
N ALA A 78 24.24 -4.26 -16.89
CA ALA A 78 23.75 -3.38 -17.95
C ALA A 78 22.67 -4.01 -18.86
N GLN A 79 22.71 -5.34 -19.07
CA GLN A 79 21.72 -6.05 -19.90
C GLN A 79 20.44 -6.43 -19.13
N LEU A 80 20.53 -6.75 -17.83
CA LEU A 80 19.38 -7.04 -16.97
C LEU A 80 18.71 -5.77 -16.41
N SER A 81 19.50 -4.71 -16.18
CA SER A 81 19.14 -3.60 -15.29
C SER A 81 18.03 -2.73 -15.84
N ASN A 82 18.10 -2.27 -17.10
CA ASN A 82 17.24 -1.14 -17.46
C ASN A 82 15.78 -1.54 -17.76
N ARG A 83 15.52 -2.73 -18.33
CA ARG A 83 14.16 -3.13 -18.70
C ARG A 83 13.49 -4.01 -17.65
N SER A 84 14.18 -5.02 -17.14
CA SER A 84 13.62 -5.95 -16.15
C SER A 84 13.43 -5.29 -14.79
N LEU A 85 14.34 -4.40 -14.34
CA LEU A 85 14.14 -3.69 -13.07
C LEU A 85 13.04 -2.63 -13.16
N LYS A 86 12.92 -1.92 -14.28
CA LYS A 86 11.80 -1.01 -14.51
C LYS A 86 10.47 -1.77 -14.56
N ALA A 87 10.43 -2.93 -15.23
CA ALA A 87 9.26 -3.78 -15.24
C ALA A 87 8.92 -4.30 -13.83
N ALA A 88 9.92 -4.73 -13.05
CA ALA A 88 9.74 -5.16 -11.67
C ALA A 88 9.23 -4.02 -10.78
N GLN A 89 9.75 -2.80 -10.94
CA GLN A 89 9.24 -1.62 -10.24
C GLN A 89 7.76 -1.37 -10.55
N ILE A 90 7.39 -1.34 -11.84
CA ILE A 90 5.99 -1.15 -12.25
C ILE A 90 5.11 -2.26 -11.67
N PHE A 91 5.56 -3.52 -11.73
CA PHE A 91 4.83 -4.66 -11.16
C PHE A 91 4.63 -4.52 -9.65
N VAL A 92 5.69 -4.24 -8.89
CA VAL A 92 5.65 -4.11 -7.43
C VAL A 92 4.81 -2.89 -7.00
N THR A 93 4.81 -1.80 -7.76
CA THR A 93 3.96 -0.64 -7.51
C THR A 93 2.48 -0.93 -7.77
N ILE A 94 2.16 -1.68 -8.82
CA ILE A 94 0.77 -1.96 -9.23
C ILE A 94 0.15 -3.13 -8.45
N LEU A 95 0.95 -4.12 -8.02
CA LEU A 95 0.47 -5.34 -7.38
C LEU A 95 -0.48 -5.10 -6.18
N PRO A 96 -0.17 -4.22 -5.19
CA PRO A 96 -1.09 -3.98 -4.08
C PRO A 96 -2.36 -3.26 -4.53
N ILE A 97 -2.25 -2.34 -5.50
CA ILE A 97 -3.42 -1.64 -6.04
C ILE A 97 -4.40 -2.66 -6.63
N LEU A 98 -3.88 -3.66 -7.37
CA LEU A 98 -4.68 -4.74 -7.93
C LEU A 98 -5.28 -5.65 -6.85
N ILE A 99 -4.56 -5.94 -5.77
CA ILE A 99 -5.07 -6.78 -4.67
C ILE A 99 -6.18 -6.06 -3.89
N VAL A 100 -6.04 -4.76 -3.66
CA VAL A 100 -7.04 -4.03 -2.87
C VAL A 100 -8.24 -3.60 -3.73
N TYR A 101 -8.08 -3.47 -5.04
CA TYR A 101 -9.16 -3.17 -5.98
C TYR A 101 -10.44 -4.02 -5.79
N PRO A 102 -10.42 -5.37 -5.74
CA PRO A 102 -11.62 -6.18 -5.52
C PRO A 102 -12.28 -5.94 -4.15
N ILE A 103 -11.48 -5.62 -3.13
CA ILE A 103 -11.98 -5.30 -1.79
C ILE A 103 -12.78 -3.99 -1.86
N LEU A 104 -12.19 -2.95 -2.46
CA LEU A 104 -12.87 -1.66 -2.65
C LEU A 104 -14.09 -1.77 -3.54
N GLN A 105 -13.98 -2.52 -4.62
CA GLN A 105 -15.07 -2.77 -5.55
C GLN A 105 -16.30 -3.30 -4.81
N ARG A 106 -16.13 -4.24 -3.87
CA ARG A 106 -17.23 -4.77 -3.05
C ARG A 106 -17.88 -3.69 -2.16
N TYR A 107 -17.09 -2.84 -1.50
CA TYR A 107 -17.62 -1.78 -0.63
C TYR A 107 -18.32 -0.66 -1.43
N PHE A 108 -17.73 -0.19 -2.53
CA PHE A 108 -18.32 0.86 -3.36
C PHE A 108 -19.58 0.39 -4.10
N ILE A 109 -19.59 -0.83 -4.64
CA ILE A 109 -20.77 -1.38 -5.31
C ILE A 109 -21.91 -1.62 -4.30
N SER A 110 -21.62 -1.98 -3.05
CA SER A 110 -22.65 -2.14 -2.02
C SER A 110 -23.25 -0.81 -1.59
N GLY A 111 -22.44 0.24 -1.46
CA GLY A 111 -22.92 1.60 -1.15
C GLY A 111 -23.74 2.23 -2.27
N LEU A 112 -23.32 2.06 -3.53
CA LEU A 112 -24.05 2.57 -4.70
C LEU A 112 -25.42 1.90 -4.87
N LYS A 113 -25.54 0.58 -4.63
CA LYS A 113 -26.83 -0.13 -4.68
C LYS A 113 -27.83 0.38 -3.64
N LEU A 114 -27.37 0.74 -2.44
CA LEU A 114 -28.24 1.29 -1.39
C LEU A 114 -28.77 2.69 -1.74
N GLY A 115 -27.99 3.50 -2.47
CA GLY A 115 -28.42 4.80 -2.97
C GLY A 115 -29.36 4.71 -4.18
N ALA A 116 -29.12 3.75 -5.08
CA ALA A 116 -29.88 3.60 -6.32
C ALA A 116 -31.27 2.97 -6.15
N VAL A 117 -31.51 2.18 -5.10
CA VAL A 117 -32.82 1.54 -4.84
C VAL A 117 -33.79 2.48 -4.10
N LYS A 118 -33.30 3.61 -3.58
CA LYS A 118 -34.13 4.64 -2.94
C LYS A 118 -34.58 5.75 -3.91
N GLY A 119 -34.14 5.70 -5.16
CA GLY A 119 -34.59 6.60 -6.25
C GLY A 119 -35.81 6.04 -6.96
#